data_AF-A0A967H4L5-F1
#
_entry.id   AF-A0A967H4L5-F1
#
_cell.length_a   1.000
_cell.length_b   1.000
_cell.length_c   1.000
_cell.angle_alpha   90.00
_cell.angle_beta   90.00
_cell.angle_gamma   90.00
#
_symmetry.space_group_name_H-M   'P 1'
#
loop_
_entity.id
_entity.type
_entity.pdbx_description
1 polymer ?
#
loop_
_entity_poly.entity_id
_entity_poly.type
_entity_poly.pdbx_seq_one_letter_code
_entity_poly.pdbx_strand_id
1 'polypeptide(L)'
;MSATIVGPDGKLRCRWCDAAPEFLAYHDNEWGFPVSDDHRLFEKLSLEGFQSGLSWRTILAKRENFRAAFHDFDIDRIARF
;
A
#
# COMPACT_ATOMS: atom_id res chain seq x y z
N MET A 1 -5.61 -9.27 23.86
CA MET A 1 -4.53 -8.64 23.07
C MET A 1 -4.94 -7.21 22.78
N SER A 2 -4.16 -6.19 23.13
CA SER A 2 -4.50 -4.80 22.78
C SER A 2 -4.54 -4.63 21.27
N ALA A 3 -5.68 -4.27 20.69
CA ALA A 3 -5.86 -4.14 19.23
C ALA A 3 -5.04 -2.98 18.62
N THR A 4 -4.54 -2.08 19.46
CA THR A 4 -3.91 -0.83 19.05
C THR A 4 -2.57 -0.59 19.72
N ILE A 5 -1.76 0.28 19.10
CA ILE A 5 -0.49 0.83 19.60
C ILE A 5 -0.62 2.35 19.74
N VAL A 6 0.22 2.98 20.56
CA VAL A 6 0.33 4.44 20.66
C VAL A 6 1.40 4.90 19.66
N GLY A 7 1.04 5.74 18.70
CA GLY A 7 2.01 6.28 17.74
C GLY A 7 2.71 7.56 18.25
N PRO A 8 3.61 8.14 17.44
CA PRO A 8 4.49 9.24 17.87
C PRO A 8 3.77 10.53 18.27
N ASP A 9 2.54 10.73 17.78
CA ASP A 9 1.66 11.85 18.10
C ASP A 9 0.74 11.58 19.31
N GLY A 10 0.93 10.46 20.01
CA GLY A 10 0.10 10.04 21.14
C GLY A 10 -1.25 9.41 20.76
N LYS A 11 -1.57 9.28 19.46
CA LYS A 11 -2.84 8.69 19.00
C LYS A 11 -2.73 7.18 18.84
N LEU A 12 -3.87 6.49 19.07
CA LEU A 12 -3.98 5.05 18.86
C LEU A 12 -4.02 4.71 17.36
N ARG A 13 -3.29 3.66 16.96
CA ARG A 13 -3.27 3.12 15.60
C ARG A 13 -3.46 1.61 15.62
N CYS A 14 -3.80 1.02 14.48
CA CYS A 14 -3.86 -0.43 14.34
C CYS A 14 -2.51 -1.06 14.70
N ARG A 15 -2.53 -2.20 15.41
CA ARG A 15 -1.31 -2.89 15.87
C ARG A 15 -0.32 -3.21 14.74
N TRP A 16 -0.81 -3.50 13.54
CA TRP A 16 0.05 -3.88 12.41
C TRP A 16 0.96 -2.75 11.94
N CYS A 17 0.70 -1.49 12.30
CA CYS A 17 1.52 -0.35 11.87
C CYS A 17 2.95 -0.38 12.43
N ASP A 18 3.19 -1.09 13.54
CA ASP A 18 4.51 -1.22 14.17
C ASP A 18 5.39 -2.29 13.52
N ALA A 19 4.83 -3.08 12.59
CA ALA A 19 5.55 -4.21 12.00
C ALA A 19 6.71 -3.79 11.08
N ALA A 20 6.72 -2.53 10.61
CA ALA A 20 7.77 -1.97 9.77
C ALA A 20 7.77 -0.43 9.81
N PRO A 21 8.94 0.25 9.71
CA PRO A 21 9.01 1.71 9.71
C PRO A 21 8.14 2.39 8.65
N GLU A 22 8.04 1.79 7.46
CA GLU A 22 7.26 2.31 6.33
C GLU A 22 5.74 2.19 6.53
N PHE A 23 5.27 1.33 7.44
CA PHE A 23 3.84 1.08 7.63
C PHE A 23 3.13 2.21 8.35
N LEU A 24 3.82 2.95 9.22
CA LEU A 24 3.20 4.07 9.92
C LEU A 24 2.75 5.16 8.93
N ALA A 25 3.65 5.55 8.03
CA ALA A 25 3.35 6.55 7.00
C ALA A 25 2.28 6.06 6.03
N TYR A 26 2.34 4.79 5.61
CA TYR A 26 1.33 4.18 4.75
C TYR A 26 -0.05 4.12 5.42
N HIS A 27 -0.11 3.70 6.68
CA HIS A 27 -1.34 3.67 7.47
C HIS A 27 -1.97 5.06 7.58
N ASP A 28 -1.18 6.05 7.99
CA ASP A 28 -1.69 7.37 8.34
C ASP A 28 -2.13 8.20 7.14
N ASN A 29 -1.58 7.93 5.95
CA ASN A 29 -1.78 8.77 4.78
C ASN A 29 -2.45 8.06 3.59
N GLU A 30 -2.50 6.72 3.58
CA GLU A 30 -2.97 5.97 2.42
C GLU A 30 -3.98 4.87 2.72
N TRP A 31 -3.89 4.22 3.88
CA TRP A 31 -4.73 3.07 4.21
C TRP A 31 -6.10 3.51 4.74
N GLY A 32 -7.17 3.02 4.14
CA GLY A 32 -8.55 3.33 4.56
C GLY A 32 -9.07 4.71 4.13
N PHE A 33 -8.26 5.53 3.45
CA PHE A 33 -8.72 6.77 2.84
C PHE A 33 -9.45 6.52 1.52
N PRO A 34 -10.58 7.20 1.25
CA PRO A 34 -11.28 7.10 -0.03
C PRO A 34 -10.39 7.50 -1.20
N VAL A 35 -10.46 6.73 -2.29
CA VAL A 35 -9.79 7.02 -3.57
C VAL A 35 -10.82 6.83 -4.68
N SER A 36 -10.95 7.83 -5.55
CA SER A 36 -11.85 7.81 -6.71
C SER A 36 -11.14 7.93 -8.04
N ASP A 37 -9.80 7.98 -8.02
CA ASP A 37 -8.98 8.03 -9.22
C ASP A 37 -8.74 6.60 -9.72
N ASP A 38 -9.19 6.31 -10.94
CA ASP A 38 -9.17 4.97 -11.53
C ASP A 38 -7.74 4.43 -11.65
N HIS A 39 -6.78 5.30 -11.97
CA HIS A 39 -5.38 4.95 -12.12
C HIS A 39 -4.78 4.48 -10.79
N ARG A 40 -5.00 5.23 -9.70
CA ARG A 40 -4.59 4.81 -8.36
C ARG A 40 -5.35 3.60 -7.84
N LEU A 41 -6.63 3.46 -8.16
CA LEU A 41 -7.41 2.27 -7.80
C LEU A 41 -6.85 1.03 -8.50
N PHE A 42 -6.52 1.14 -9.79
CA PHE A 42 -5.92 0.06 -10.57
C PHE A 42 -4.53 -0.33 -10.05
N GLU A 43 -3.68 0.65 -9.71
CA GLU A 43 -2.40 0.38 -9.02
C GLU A 43 -2.64 -0.39 -7.73
N LYS A 44 -3.51 0.11 -6.83
CA LYS A 44 -3.77 -0.54 -5.54
C LYS A 44 -4.29 -1.96 -5.71
N LEU A 45 -5.30 -2.17 -6.56
CA LEU A 45 -5.88 -3.49 -6.81
C LEU A 45 -4.84 -4.49 -7.33
N SER A 46 -3.98 -4.05 -8.25
CA SER A 46 -2.93 -4.88 -8.81
C SER A 46 -1.88 -5.25 -7.75
N LEU A 47 -1.46 -4.29 -6.93
CA LEU A 47 -0.50 -4.53 -5.84
C LEU A 47 -1.03 -5.51 -4.78
N GLU A 48 -2.32 -5.43 -4.44
CA GLU A 48 -2.99 -6.40 -3.56
C GLU A 48 -2.96 -7.82 -4.17
N GLY A 49 -3.20 -7.95 -5.48
CA GLY A 49 -3.07 -9.24 -6.18
C GLY A 49 -1.65 -9.82 -6.14
N PHE A 50 -0.63 -8.98 -6.31
CA PHE A 50 0.77 -9.41 -6.22
C PHE A 50 1.19 -9.84 -4.81
N GLN A 51 0.40 -9.52 -3.79
CA GLN A 51 0.68 -9.93 -2.40
C GLN A 51 0.43 -11.42 -2.13
N SER A 52 -0.20 -12.18 -3.05
CA SER A 52 -0.56 -13.58 -2.80
C SER A 52 0.64 -14.43 -2.32
N GLY A 53 0.58 -14.89 -1.07
CA GLY A 53 1.63 -15.69 -0.42
C GLY A 53 2.81 -14.88 0.16
N LEU A 54 2.73 -13.54 0.16
CA LEU A 54 3.76 -12.62 0.63
C LEU A 54 3.22 -11.68 1.73
N SER A 55 4.15 -11.01 2.41
CA SER A 55 3.81 -9.89 3.30
C SER A 55 3.52 -8.61 2.50
N TRP A 56 2.60 -7.77 2.98
CA TRP A 56 2.38 -6.44 2.38
C TRP A 56 3.65 -5.57 2.39
N ARG A 57 4.55 -5.77 3.37
CA ARG A 57 5.85 -5.11 3.44
C ARG A 57 6.68 -5.36 2.18
N THR A 58 6.67 -6.60 1.70
CA THR A 58 7.38 -6.98 0.46
C THR A 58 6.88 -6.19 -0.73
N ILE A 59 5.57 -6.00 -0.83
CA ILE A 59 4.93 -5.26 -1.93
C ILE A 59 5.21 -3.76 -1.80
N LEU A 60 4.99 -3.19 -0.61
CA LEU A 60 5.23 -1.77 -0.36
C LEU A 60 6.68 -1.37 -0.61
N ALA A 61 7.64 -2.19 -0.18
CA ALA A 61 9.07 -1.96 -0.43
C ALA A 61 9.46 -2.03 -1.93
N LYS A 62 8.66 -2.70 -2.76
CA LYS A 62 8.87 -2.84 -4.21
C LYS A 62 7.97 -1.92 -5.04
N ARG A 63 7.15 -1.08 -4.43
CA ARG A 63 6.11 -0.30 -5.12
C ARG A 63 6.65 0.55 -6.27
N GLU A 64 7.76 1.26 -6.07
CA GLU A 64 8.37 2.06 -7.15
C GLU A 64 8.92 1.19 -8.28
N ASN A 65 9.40 -0.03 -7.98
CA ASN A 65 9.83 -0.97 -9.01
C ASN A 65 8.63 -1.49 -9.82
N PHE A 66 7.50 -1.74 -9.17
CA PHE A 66 6.25 -2.09 -9.86
C PHE A 66 5.81 -0.94 -10.78
N ARG A 67 5.79 0.31 -10.30
CA ARG A 67 5.50 1.46 -11.14
C ARG A 67 6.44 1.53 -12.34
N ALA A 68 7.75 1.39 -12.15
CA ALA A 68 8.69 1.39 -13.27
C ALA A 68 8.43 0.25 -14.27
N ALA A 69 8.18 -0.96 -13.79
CA ALA A 69 7.97 -2.15 -14.62
C ALA A 69 6.62 -2.14 -15.36
N PHE A 70 5.59 -1.56 -14.76
CA PHE A 70 4.22 -1.51 -15.26
C PHE A 70 3.85 -0.12 -15.79
N HIS A 71 4.83 0.69 -16.22
CA HIS A 71 4.60 2.01 -16.80
C HIS A 71 3.66 2.91 -15.98
N ASP A 72 4.02 3.03 -14.71
CA ASP A 72 3.29 3.75 -13.68
C ASP A 72 1.85 3.29 -13.51
N PHE A 73 1.51 2.06 -13.90
CA PHE A 73 0.15 1.54 -13.91
C PHE A 73 -0.81 2.21 -14.92
N ASP A 74 -0.29 2.86 -15.97
CA ASP A 74 -1.11 3.37 -17.08
C ASP A 74 -1.94 2.24 -17.71
N ILE A 75 -3.25 2.30 -17.51
CA ILE A 75 -4.20 1.23 -17.88
C ILE A 75 -4.16 0.96 -19.39
N ASP A 76 -4.19 2.01 -20.21
CA ASP A 76 -4.20 1.89 -21.66
C ASP A 76 -2.90 1.30 -22.20
N ARG A 77 -1.77 1.70 -21.60
CA ARG A 77 -0.46 1.19 -21.98
C ARG A 77 -0.28 -0.26 -21.57
N ILE A 78 -0.73 -0.63 -20.37
CA ILE A 78 -0.64 -2.02 -19.90
C ILE A 78 -1.52 -2.95 -20.73
N ALA A 79 -2.73 -2.52 -21.09
CA ALA A 79 -3.67 -3.32 -21.87
C ALA A 79 -3.16 -3.71 -23.28
N ARG A 80 -2.03 -3.14 -23.72
CA ARG A 80 -1.39 -3.42 -25.02
C ARG A 80 -0.23 -4.43 -24.97
N PHE A 81 0.12 -4.96 -23.78
CA PHE A 81 1.13 -6.03 -23.66
C PHE A 81 0.58 -7.41 -24.01
#